data_AF-A0A7W6JUR3-F1
#
_entry.id   AF-A0A7W6JUR3-F1
#
_cell.length_a   1.000
_cell.length_b   1.000
_cell.length_c   1.000
_cell.angle_alpha   90.00
_cell.angle_beta   90.00
_cell.angle_gamma   90.00
#
_symmetry.space_group_name_H-M   'P 1'
#
loop_
_entity.id
_entity.type
_entity.pdbx_description
1 polymer ?
#
loop_
_entity_poly.entity_id
_entity_poly.type
_entity_poly.pdbx_seq_one_letter_code
_entity_poly.pdbx_strand_id
1 'polypeptide(L)'
;MDFSDWHVARARALFTVLAERHGLRMRGADAGPDYLALELPVQYGLRIPLKLVWSRDLLMIRSDLFTAEFHLDADPEAETKFIDTLDGLVNGAIRLHLFYWPKAKRPYKTLLQLPHGEGWRTIYTWFRWLPWSPIAREEVFVNSRAPHLHVVGHA
;
A
#
# COMPACT_ATOMS: atom_id res chain seq x y z
N MET A 1 -25.07 6.89 12.34
CA MET A 1 -25.16 6.09 11.11
C MET A 1 -24.93 4.66 11.54
N ASP A 2 -25.91 3.80 11.34
CA ASP A 2 -25.76 2.37 11.59
C ASP A 2 -24.84 1.80 10.50
N PHE A 3 -23.76 1.16 10.91
CA PHE A 3 -22.81 0.54 10.00
C PHE A 3 -23.41 -0.78 9.53
N SER A 4 -23.55 -0.97 8.21
CA SER A 4 -24.34 -2.08 7.70
C SER A 4 -23.57 -3.41 7.74
N ASP A 5 -24.27 -4.51 8.01
CA ASP A 5 -23.71 -5.87 7.93
C ASP A 5 -23.09 -6.16 6.55
N TRP A 6 -23.54 -5.46 5.51
CA TRP A 6 -22.99 -5.55 4.16
C TRP A 6 -21.53 -5.04 4.09
N HIS A 7 -21.21 -3.92 4.74
CA HIS A 7 -19.85 -3.38 4.76
C HIS A 7 -18.87 -4.35 5.43
N VAL A 8 -19.29 -4.94 6.55
CA VAL A 8 -18.53 -5.97 7.28
C VAL A 8 -18.25 -7.17 6.39
N ALA A 9 -19.29 -7.71 5.75
CA ALA A 9 -19.17 -8.88 4.88
C ALA A 9 -18.24 -8.58 3.69
N ARG A 10 -18.39 -7.40 3.07
CA ARG A 10 -17.60 -6.99 1.90
C ARG A 10 -16.13 -6.81 2.25
N ALA A 11 -15.82 -6.10 3.34
CA ALA A 11 -14.46 -5.88 3.79
C ALA A 11 -13.76 -7.21 4.13
N ARG A 12 -14.45 -8.10 4.85
CA ARG A 12 -13.93 -9.44 5.18
C ARG A 12 -13.65 -10.27 3.93
N ALA A 13 -14.55 -10.25 2.95
CA ALA A 13 -14.36 -11.00 1.70
C ALA A 13 -13.12 -10.50 0.94
N LEU A 14 -12.98 -9.18 0.77
CA LEU A 14 -11.82 -8.59 0.09
C LEU A 14 -10.52 -8.89 0.85
N PHE A 15 -10.53 -8.76 2.19
CA PHE A 15 -9.37 -9.06 3.03
C PHE A 15 -8.94 -10.51 2.93
N THR A 16 -9.90 -11.45 2.90
CA THR A 16 -9.63 -12.88 2.76
C THR A 16 -8.97 -13.17 1.41
N VAL A 17 -9.54 -12.65 0.31
CA VAL A 17 -8.99 -12.84 -1.04
C VAL A 17 -7.58 -12.27 -1.16
N LEU A 18 -7.33 -11.06 -0.63
CA LEU A 18 -5.99 -10.46 -0.67
C LEU A 18 -5.01 -11.18 0.25
N ALA A 19 -5.48 -11.70 1.38
CA ALA A 19 -4.67 -12.51 2.30
C ALA A 19 -4.21 -13.80 1.63
N GLU A 20 -5.12 -14.52 1.00
CA GLU A 20 -4.83 -15.76 0.27
C GLU A 20 -3.90 -15.50 -0.92
N ARG A 21 -4.21 -14.49 -1.74
CA ARG A 21 -3.41 -14.12 -2.93
C ARG A 21 -1.94 -13.85 -2.60
N HIS A 22 -1.67 -13.20 -1.47
CA HIS A 22 -0.32 -12.76 -1.09
C HIS A 22 0.29 -13.53 0.07
N GLY A 23 -0.34 -14.62 0.52
CA GLY A 23 0.14 -15.44 1.64
C GLY A 23 0.25 -14.66 2.95
N LEU A 24 -0.69 -13.73 3.20
CA LEU A 24 -0.63 -12.83 4.35
C LEU A 24 -0.95 -13.57 5.63
N ARG A 25 -0.17 -13.30 6.68
CA ARG A 25 -0.47 -13.83 8.00
C ARG A 25 -1.50 -12.93 8.65
N MET A 26 -2.66 -13.50 8.96
CA MET A 26 -3.63 -12.83 9.81
C MET A 26 -3.04 -12.64 11.20
N ARG A 27 -2.75 -11.38 11.55
CA ARG A 27 -2.50 -10.97 12.94
C ARG A 27 -3.69 -10.14 13.37
N GLY A 28 -4.79 -10.83 13.69
CA GLY A 28 -5.96 -10.20 14.27
C GLY A 28 -5.55 -9.49 15.55
N ALA A 29 -5.53 -8.16 15.53
CA ALA A 29 -5.60 -7.40 16.76
C ALA A 29 -7.08 -7.42 17.17
N ASP A 30 -7.33 -7.87 18.39
CA ASP A 30 -8.63 -7.98 19.05
C ASP A 30 -9.21 -6.57 19.35
N ALA A 31 -9.29 -5.70 18.33
CA ALA A 31 -9.61 -4.28 18.47
C ALA A 31 -11.10 -3.97 18.23
N GLY A 32 -11.93 -5.01 18.13
CA GLY A 32 -13.39 -4.91 17.99
C GLY A 32 -13.94 -5.50 16.68
N PRO A 33 -15.28 -5.53 16.54
CA PRO A 33 -15.95 -6.20 15.41
C PRO A 33 -15.69 -5.54 14.04
N ASP A 34 -15.35 -4.25 14.04
CA ASP A 34 -15.19 -3.42 12.83
C ASP A 34 -13.73 -3.06 12.53
N TYR A 35 -12.79 -3.83 13.08
CA TYR A 35 -11.36 -3.63 12.86
C TYR A 35 -10.67 -4.95 12.53
N LEU A 36 -9.91 -4.95 11.45
CA LEU A 36 -9.02 -6.06 11.11
C LEU A 36 -7.71 -5.50 10.58
N ALA A 37 -6.59 -5.98 11.11
CA ALA A 37 -5.27 -5.71 10.57
C ALA A 37 -4.61 -7.01 10.13
N LEU A 38 -4.02 -6.99 8.94
CA LEU A 38 -3.21 -8.08 8.40
C LEU A 38 -1.80 -7.55 8.21
N GLU A 39 -0.82 -8.24 8.77
CA GLU A 39 0.57 -7.90 8.52
C GLU A 39 1.05 -8.69 7.31
N LEU A 40 1.62 -7.98 6.35
CA LEU A 40 2.31 -8.63 5.26
C LEU A 40 3.60 -9.24 5.84
N PRO A 41 3.80 -10.56 5.76
CA PRO A 41 5.05 -11.16 6.22
C PRO A 41 6.21 -10.56 5.42
N VAL A 42 7.39 -10.46 6.04
CA VAL A 42 8.59 -9.98 5.33
C VAL A 42 8.84 -10.91 4.15
N GLN A 43 8.65 -10.37 2.95
CA GLN A 43 8.85 -11.10 1.70
C GLN A 43 10.25 -10.83 1.18
N TYR A 44 10.82 -11.78 0.44
CA TYR A 44 12.12 -11.57 -0.19
C TYR A 44 12.01 -10.39 -1.17
N GLY A 45 12.79 -9.33 -0.93
CA GLY A 45 12.77 -8.10 -1.72
C GLY A 45 11.87 -6.98 -1.18
N LEU A 46 10.81 -7.29 -0.43
CA LEU A 46 9.98 -6.28 0.21
C LEU A 46 10.60 -5.88 1.56
N ARG A 47 11.49 -4.89 1.53
CA ARG A 47 12.20 -4.38 2.73
C ARG A 47 11.41 -3.35 3.54
N ILE A 48 10.14 -3.13 3.22
CA ILE A 48 9.25 -2.25 3.98
C ILE A 48 8.09 -3.07 4.56
N PRO A 49 7.76 -2.91 5.85
CA PRO A 49 6.57 -3.54 6.40
C PRO A 49 5.33 -2.90 5.78
N LEU A 50 4.42 -3.75 5.31
CA LEU A 50 3.09 -3.36 4.85
C LEU A 50 2.03 -3.96 5.78
N LYS A 51 0.96 -3.21 6.02
CA LYS A 51 -0.22 -3.66 6.74
C LYS A 51 -1.45 -3.38 5.90
N LEU A 52 -2.35 -4.34 5.81
CA LEU A 52 -3.72 -4.09 5.36
C LEU A 52 -4.57 -3.85 6.59
N VAL A 53 -5.29 -2.73 6.62
CA VAL A 53 -6.14 -2.37 7.76
C VAL A 53 -7.53 -2.07 7.25
N TRP A 54 -8.51 -2.74 7.84
CA TRP A 54 -9.92 -2.44 7.73
C TRP A 54 -10.36 -1.76 9.03
N SER A 55 -11.07 -0.64 8.91
CA SER A 55 -11.66 0.09 10.01
C SER A 55 -12.98 0.71 9.56
N ARG A 56 -14.12 0.15 9.99
CA ARG A 56 -15.46 0.59 9.58
C ARG A 56 -15.62 0.62 8.05
N ASP A 57 -15.83 1.78 7.44
CA ASP A 57 -16.01 1.94 6.00
C ASP A 57 -14.68 2.11 5.25
N LEU A 58 -13.53 2.09 5.94
CA LEU A 58 -12.21 2.36 5.38
C LEU A 58 -11.34 1.10 5.26
N LEU A 59 -10.72 0.93 4.09
CA LEU A 59 -9.59 0.04 3.86
C LEU A 59 -8.33 0.84 3.63
N MET A 60 -7.21 0.35 4.16
CA MET A 60 -5.93 1.02 4.09
C MET A 60 -4.79 0.06 3.80
N ILE A 61 -3.88 0.47 2.91
CA ILE A 61 -2.51 -0.07 2.83
C ILE A 61 -1.63 0.88 3.64
N ARG A 62 -1.04 0.38 4.74
CA ARG A 62 -0.22 1.17 5.65
C ARG A 62 1.23 0.72 5.64
N SER A 63 2.12 1.70 5.64
CA SER A 63 3.55 1.56 5.88
C SER A 63 4.02 2.68 6.80
N ASP A 64 5.25 2.59 7.30
CA ASP A 64 5.91 3.75 7.92
C ASP A 64 6.16 4.88 6.91
N LEU A 65 6.16 4.57 5.61
CA LEU A 65 6.46 5.52 4.53
C LEU A 65 5.21 6.19 3.95
N PHE A 66 4.05 5.53 3.95
CA PHE A 66 2.81 6.07 3.39
C PHE A 66 1.56 5.41 3.97
N THR A 67 0.39 5.99 3.70
CA THR A 67 -0.91 5.34 3.89
C THR A 67 -1.74 5.59 2.64
N ALA A 68 -2.29 4.54 2.05
CA ALA A 68 -3.23 4.62 0.92
C ALA A 68 -4.59 4.13 1.39
N GLU A 69 -5.63 4.92 1.16
CA GLU A 69 -6.95 4.73 1.77
C GLU A 69 -8.03 4.62 0.69
N PHE A 70 -9.04 3.80 0.98
CA PHE A 70 -10.19 3.53 0.14
C PHE A 70 -11.43 3.40 1.03
N HIS A 71 -12.50 4.14 0.72
CA HIS A 71 -13.80 3.93 1.35
C HIS A 71 -14.57 2.84 0.60
N LEU A 72 -15.19 1.90 1.31
CA LEU A 72 -15.94 0.77 0.74
C LEU A 72 -17.09 1.19 -0.18
N ASP A 73 -17.67 2.37 0.06
CA ASP A 73 -18.76 2.94 -0.74
C ASP A 73 -18.25 3.80 -1.92
N ALA A 74 -16.94 3.84 -2.15
CA ALA A 74 -16.38 4.55 -3.29
C ALA A 74 -16.68 3.84 -4.62
N ASP A 75 -16.55 4.59 -5.71
CA ASP A 75 -16.67 4.09 -7.08
C ASP A 75 -15.78 2.84 -7.33
N PRO A 76 -16.28 1.79 -8.01
CA PRO A 76 -15.51 0.60 -8.39
C PRO A 76 -14.09 0.84 -8.93
N GLU A 77 -13.83 1.96 -9.59
CA GLU A 77 -12.48 2.33 -10.00
C GLU A 77 -11.50 2.48 -8.83
N ALA A 78 -11.96 3.00 -7.69
CA ALA A 78 -11.12 3.20 -6.51
C ALA A 78 -10.75 1.86 -5.87
N GLU A 79 -11.67 0.89 -5.86
CA GLU A 79 -11.37 -0.48 -5.39
C GLU A 79 -10.29 -1.12 -6.28
N THR A 80 -10.46 -1.00 -7.59
CA THR A 80 -9.50 -1.56 -8.57
C THR A 80 -8.12 -0.93 -8.38
N LYS A 81 -8.05 0.40 -8.26
CA LYS A 81 -6.79 1.12 -7.99
C LYS A 81 -6.15 0.69 -6.67
N PHE A 82 -6.94 0.41 -5.63
CA PHE A 82 -6.44 -0.08 -4.35
C PHE A 82 -5.82 -1.47 -4.47
N ILE A 83 -6.52 -2.41 -5.14
CA ILE A 83 -6.04 -3.77 -5.38
C ILE A 83 -4.77 -3.75 -6.23
N ASP A 84 -4.78 -3.03 -7.35
CA ASP A 84 -3.63 -2.87 -8.24
C ASP A 84 -2.43 -2.25 -7.51
N THR A 85 -2.69 -1.33 -6.57
CA THR A 85 -1.66 -0.73 -5.74
C THR A 85 -1.02 -1.76 -4.81
N LEU A 86 -1.82 -2.59 -4.13
CA LEU A 86 -1.28 -3.64 -3.27
C LEU A 86 -0.48 -4.65 -4.09
N ASP A 87 -1.07 -5.15 -5.18
CA ASP A 87 -0.43 -6.13 -6.06
C ASP A 87 0.89 -5.56 -6.59
N GLY A 88 0.88 -4.32 -7.09
CA GLY A 88 2.05 -3.60 -7.58
C GLY A 88 3.18 -3.42 -6.55
N LEU A 89 2.84 -3.19 -5.27
CA LEU A 89 3.82 -3.07 -4.19
C LEU A 89 4.45 -4.42 -3.84
N VAL A 90 3.63 -5.46 -3.78
CA VAL A 90 4.08 -6.83 -3.51
C VAL A 90 4.94 -7.35 -4.66
N ASN A 91 4.53 -7.05 -5.89
CA ASN A 91 5.10 -7.57 -7.11
C ASN A 91 6.28 -6.72 -7.65
N GLY A 92 6.53 -5.56 -7.02
CA GLY A 92 7.64 -4.69 -7.41
C GLY A 92 7.41 -3.88 -8.69
N ALA A 93 6.22 -3.94 -9.29
CA ALA A 93 5.83 -3.06 -10.38
C ALA A 93 5.65 -1.61 -9.92
N ILE A 94 5.31 -1.39 -8.64
CA ILE A 94 5.24 -0.05 -8.06
C ILE A 94 6.55 0.28 -7.37
N ARG A 95 7.04 1.49 -7.67
CA ARG A 95 8.09 2.14 -6.88
C ARG A 95 7.51 3.24 -6.01
N LEU A 96 8.18 3.50 -4.89
CA LEU A 96 7.96 4.65 -4.03
C LEU A 96 9.01 5.70 -4.34
N HIS A 97 8.60 6.94 -4.56
CA HIS A 97 9.47 8.11 -4.63
C HIS A 97 9.26 8.97 -3.38
N LEU A 98 10.27 9.04 -2.54
CA LEU A 98 10.22 9.56 -1.18
C LEU A 98 10.92 10.91 -1.10
N PHE A 99 10.26 11.90 -0.49
CA PHE A 99 10.79 13.25 -0.32
C PHE A 99 10.97 13.57 1.16
N TYR A 100 12.16 14.06 1.52
CA TYR A 100 12.54 14.36 2.90
C TYR A 100 12.89 15.83 3.07
N TRP A 101 12.58 16.36 4.26
CA TRP A 101 13.12 17.63 4.74
C TRP A 101 14.53 17.45 5.31
N PRO A 102 15.27 18.56 5.53
CA PRO A 102 16.56 18.49 6.21
C PRO A 102 16.43 17.75 7.55
N LYS A 103 17.31 16.76 7.78
CA LYS A 103 17.40 15.96 9.01
C LYS A 103 16.18 15.06 9.32
N ALA A 104 15.19 14.97 8.44
CA ALA A 104 14.03 14.11 8.65
C ALA A 104 14.39 12.63 8.48
N LYS A 105 13.96 11.79 9.45
CA LYS A 105 14.10 10.32 9.37
C LYS A 105 12.99 9.63 8.57
N ARG A 106 11.91 10.35 8.25
CA ARG A 106 10.73 9.86 7.53
C ARG A 106 10.37 10.82 6.40
N PRO A 107 9.81 10.34 5.29
CA PRO A 107 9.40 11.20 4.20
C PRO A 107 8.20 12.06 4.61
N TYR A 108 8.15 13.29 4.12
CA TYR A 108 6.98 14.16 4.27
C TYR A 108 5.99 13.96 3.10
N LYS A 109 6.49 13.53 1.94
CA LYS A 109 5.72 13.21 0.74
C LYS A 109 6.21 11.90 0.13
N THR A 110 5.26 11.09 -0.33
CA THR A 110 5.54 9.82 -1.00
C THR A 110 4.67 9.70 -2.23
N LEU A 111 5.30 9.42 -3.37
CA LEU A 111 4.61 9.13 -4.62
C LEU A 111 4.69 7.63 -4.90
N LEU A 112 3.55 7.02 -5.20
CA LEU A 112 3.49 5.66 -5.71
C LEU A 112 3.44 5.75 -7.22
N GLN A 113 4.35 5.08 -7.90
CA GLN A 113 4.52 5.22 -9.35
C GLN A 113 4.58 3.87 -10.05
N LEU A 114 3.93 3.81 -11.22
CA LEU A 114 4.01 2.69 -12.16
C LEU A 114 4.87 3.07 -13.37
N PRO A 115 5.49 2.09 -14.04
CA PRO A 115 6.13 2.29 -15.35
C PRO A 115 5.11 2.82 -16.36
N HIS A 116 5.51 3.82 -17.16
CA HIS A 116 4.68 4.37 -18.21
C HIS A 116 5.56 4.85 -19.37
N GLY A 117 5.60 4.07 -20.46
CA GLY A 117 6.55 4.27 -21.54
C GLY A 117 7.98 4.18 -21.03
N GLU A 118 8.81 5.18 -21.33
CA GLU A 118 10.18 5.30 -20.82
C GLU A 118 10.26 5.93 -19.42
N GLY A 119 9.11 6.33 -18.86
CA GLY A 119 9.03 7.09 -17.62
C GLY A 119 8.24 6.38 -16.51
N TRP A 120 7.90 7.17 -15.50
CA TRP A 120 7.12 6.73 -14.35
C TRP A 120 5.94 7.66 -14.14
N ARG A 121 4.74 7.08 -14.02
CA ARG A 121 3.50 7.82 -13.77
C ARG A 121 3.10 7.67 -12.32
N THR A 122 2.87 8.80 -11.64
CA THR A 122 2.30 8.80 -10.28
C THR A 122 0.84 8.37 -10.33
N ILE A 123 0.50 7.35 -9.54
CA ILE A 123 -0.87 6.86 -9.37
C ILE A 123 -1.48 7.25 -8.03
N TYR A 124 -0.65 7.52 -7.03
CA TYR A 124 -1.10 7.96 -5.71
C TYR A 124 -0.05 8.87 -5.08
N THR A 125 -0.52 9.90 -4.39
CA THR A 125 0.33 10.86 -3.66
C THR A 125 -0.10 10.90 -2.22
N TRP A 126 0.84 10.64 -1.32
CA TRP A 126 0.64 10.75 0.11
C TRP A 126 1.46 11.89 0.69
N PHE A 127 0.85 12.66 1.59
CA PHE A 127 1.54 13.68 2.39
C PHE A 127 1.38 13.35 3.87
N ARG A 128 2.52 13.20 4.56
CA ARG A 128 2.55 13.18 6.03
C ARG A 128 2.31 14.59 6.59
N TRP A 129 2.87 15.58 5.91
CA TRP A 129 2.79 17.00 6.27
C TRP A 129 2.78 17.86 5.00
N LEU A 130 2.12 19.01 5.08
CA LEU A 130 2.17 20.02 4.02
C LEU A 130 3.50 20.79 4.10
N PRO A 131 4.34 20.73 3.06
CA PRO A 131 5.64 21.39 3.11
C PRO A 131 5.54 22.89 2.89
N TRP A 132 6.20 23.63 3.78
CA TRP A 132 6.54 25.05 3.60
C TRP A 132 8.05 25.24 3.38
N SER A 133 8.83 24.16 3.46
CA SER A 133 10.28 24.11 3.34
C SER A 133 10.71 23.35 2.09
N PRO A 134 11.92 23.61 1.54
CA PRO A 134 12.41 22.95 0.35
C PRO A 134 12.66 21.45 0.58
N ILE A 135 12.68 20.70 -0.53
CA ILE A 135 13.12 19.31 -0.58
C ILE A 135 14.63 19.29 -0.31
N ALA A 136 15.07 18.44 0.61
CA ALA A 136 16.49 18.29 0.92
C ALA A 136 17.08 16.96 0.44
N ARG A 137 16.25 15.93 0.27
CA ARG A 137 16.67 14.60 -0.16
C ARG A 137 15.52 13.85 -0.80
N GLU A 138 15.83 13.13 -1.86
CA GLU A 138 14.94 12.22 -2.58
C GLU A 138 15.50 10.79 -2.51
N GLU A 139 14.64 9.80 -2.32
CA GLU A 139 14.99 8.38 -2.36
C GLU A 139 13.96 7.59 -3.17
N VAL A 140 14.42 6.61 -3.93
CA VAL A 140 13.53 5.68 -4.66
C VAL A 140 13.63 4.30 -4.03
N PHE A 141 12.47 3.70 -3.76
CA PHE A 141 12.35 2.36 -3.24
C PHE A 141 11.52 1.49 -4.19
N VAL A 142 11.98 0.28 -4.47
CA VAL A 142 11.25 -0.73 -5.27
C VAL A 142 11.53 -2.13 -4.71
N ASN A 143 10.53 -3.00 -4.74
CA ASN A 143 10.73 -4.42 -4.43
C ASN A 143 11.44 -5.12 -5.61
N SER A 144 12.77 -5.04 -5.66
CA SER A 144 13.58 -5.57 -6.76
C SER A 144 13.77 -7.09 -6.79
N ARG A 145 13.23 -7.83 -5.81
CA ARG A 145 13.35 -9.30 -5.74
C ARG A 145 12.00 -10.00 -5.67
N ALA A 146 10.96 -9.36 -6.19
CA ALA A 146 9.63 -9.94 -6.22
C ALA A 146 9.62 -11.28 -6.97
N PRO A 147 8.84 -12.28 -6.52
CA PRO A 147 8.94 -13.67 -6.99
C PRO A 147 8.72 -13.88 -8.49
N HIS A 148 8.11 -12.94 -9.22
CA HIS A 148 7.89 -12.99 -10.68
C HIS A 148 8.79 -12.01 -11.47
N LEU A 149 9.61 -11.18 -10.81
CA LEU A 149 10.61 -10.35 -11.49
C LEU A 149 11.87 -11.15 -11.89
N HIS A 150 11.97 -12.43 -11.50
CA HIS A 150 12.99 -13.36 -11.99
C HIS A 150 12.61 -14.00 -13.33
N VAL A 151 12.28 -13.18 -14.33
CA VAL A 151 12.46 -13.55 -15.75
C VAL A 151 13.22 -12.41 -16.44
N VAL A 152 14.48 -12.24 -16.05
CA VAL A 152 15.48 -11.69 -16.96
C VAL A 152 16.60 -12.74 -16.99
N GLY A 153 16.38 -13.75 -17.83
CA GLY A 153 17.44 -14.64 -18.25
C GLY A 153 18.43 -13.83 -19.08
N HIS A 154 19.62 -13.63 -18.54
CA HIS A 154 20.80 -13.41 -19.37
C HIS A 154 21.06 -14.68 -20.18
N ALA A 155 21.04 -14.56 -21.50
CA ALA A 155 21.83 -15.34 -22.43
C ALA A 155 22.27 -14.40 -23.55
#